data_AF-A0A3P7I1B6-F1
#
_entry.id   AF-A0A3P7I1B6-F1
#
_cell.length_a   1.000
_cell.length_b   1.000
_cell.length_c   1.000
_cell.angle_alpha   90.00
_cell.angle_beta   90.00
_cell.angle_gamma   90.00
#
_symmetry.space_group_name_H-M   'P 1'
#
loop_
_entity.id
_entity.type
_entity.pdbx_description
1 polymer ?
#
loop_
_entity_poly.entity_id
_entity_poly.type
_entity_poly.pdbx_seq_one_letter_code
_entity_poly.pdbx_strand_id
1 'polypeptide(L)'
;MTQDMIQDHDEPILKHLTDITTSIEVDPHGFTIYFHFSPNEYFTNAVLKKQYFLEIKPDAEDPFGFDGPSVVRAVGDTIQWNEGKNITKKVVKKKLKKGANAGKFITKTVKADSFFNFFDTIVPPTEDHKNEDDEEDDSHELMRADFEIGQVLRDNIIPRAVLFYTGEADFGDDMFDLGEDADDEEEEEDDEDDE
;
A
#
# COMPACT_ATOMS: atom_id res chain seq x y z
N MET A 1 2.60 11.86 -1.60
CA MET A 1 2.13 10.50 -1.28
C MET A 1 2.55 9.44 -2.30
N THR A 2 1.96 9.32 -3.49
CA THR A 2 2.32 8.22 -4.43
C THR A 2 3.69 8.40 -5.09
N GLN A 3 4.10 9.65 -5.36
CA GLN A 3 5.41 9.96 -5.93
C GLN A 3 6.56 9.58 -5.00
N ASP A 4 6.36 9.67 -3.68
CA ASP A 4 7.41 9.41 -2.68
C ASP A 4 7.81 7.92 -2.62
N MET A 5 6.94 7.04 -3.12
CA MET A 5 7.21 5.60 -3.22
C MET A 5 8.13 5.25 -4.38
N ILE A 6 8.16 6.07 -5.44
CA ILE A 6 8.88 5.77 -6.67
C ILE A 6 10.34 6.21 -6.52
N GLN A 7 11.25 5.26 -6.60
CA GLN A 7 12.68 5.52 -6.58
C GLN A 7 13.23 5.64 -8.02
N ASP A 8 14.38 6.30 -8.18
CA ASP A 8 15.02 6.50 -9.49
C ASP A 8 15.21 5.20 -10.30
N HIS A 9 15.42 4.08 -9.59
CA HIS A 9 15.65 2.78 -10.21
C HIS A 9 14.35 2.05 -10.60
N ASP A 10 13.19 2.51 -10.13
CA ASP A 10 11.87 2.02 -10.53
C ASP A 10 11.44 2.60 -11.89
N GLU A 11 11.83 3.85 -12.18
CA GLU A 11 11.39 4.59 -13.38
C GLU A 11 11.64 3.83 -14.70
N PRO A 12 12.80 3.19 -14.94
CA PRO A 12 13.03 2.42 -16.17
C PRO A 12 12.06 1.24 -16.34
N ILE A 13 11.59 0.67 -15.23
CA ILE A 13 10.65 -0.45 -15.22
C ILE A 13 9.23 0.07 -15.44
N LEU A 14 8.87 1.18 -14.80
CA LEU A 14 7.57 1.84 -14.96
C LEU A 14 7.35 2.37 -16.38
N LYS A 15 8.40 2.62 -17.17
CA LYS A 15 8.28 2.90 -18.62
C LYS A 15 7.64 1.76 -19.41
N HIS A 16 7.68 0.54 -18.88
CA HIS A 16 7.02 -0.61 -19.48
C HIS A 16 5.56 -0.77 -19.03
N LEU A 17 5.09 0.02 -18.06
CA LEU A 17 3.70 0.04 -17.63
C LEU A 17 2.84 0.67 -18.74
N THR A 18 1.94 -0.13 -19.28
CA THR A 18 1.08 0.22 -20.42
C THR A 18 -0.31 0.62 -20.01
N ASP A 19 -0.81 0.09 -18.90
CA ASP A 19 -2.16 0.37 -18.40
C ASP A 19 -2.27 0.06 -16.91
N ILE A 20 -3.20 0.75 -16.23
CA ILE A 20 -3.62 0.44 -14.86
C ILE A 20 -5.14 0.35 -14.85
N THR A 21 -5.66 -0.84 -14.56
CA THR A 21 -7.11 -1.09 -14.52
C THR A 21 -7.53 -1.53 -13.13
N THR A 22 -8.80 -1.34 -12.78
CA THR A 22 -9.35 -1.78 -11.48
C THR A 22 -10.67 -2.54 -11.66
N SER A 23 -10.91 -3.53 -10.79
CA SER A 23 -12.21 -4.22 -10.64
C SER A 23 -12.70 -4.13 -9.21
N ILE A 24 -14.02 -4.03 -9.03
CA ILE A 24 -14.66 -4.06 -7.71
C ILE A 24 -15.27 -5.45 -7.54
N GLU A 25 -14.96 -6.08 -6.42
CA GLU A 25 -15.52 -7.37 -6.02
C GLU A 25 -16.64 -7.15 -4.99
N VAL A 26 -17.77 -7.84 -5.20
CA VAL A 26 -18.97 -7.73 -4.33
C VAL A 26 -19.03 -8.89 -3.33
N ASP A 27 -18.44 -10.04 -3.64
CA ASP A 27 -18.38 -11.19 -2.72
C ASP A 27 -17.12 -12.04 -3.01
N PRO A 28 -16.13 -12.06 -2.10
CA PRO A 28 -16.00 -11.17 -0.94
C PRO A 28 -15.86 -9.70 -1.36
N HIS A 29 -16.26 -8.76 -0.50
CA HIS A 29 -16.14 -7.33 -0.77
C HIS A 29 -14.67 -6.92 -0.91
N GLY A 30 -14.37 -6.12 -1.93
CA GLY A 30 -12.99 -5.75 -2.21
C GLY A 30 -12.83 -5.02 -3.54
N PHE A 31 -11.58 -4.76 -3.87
CA PHE A 31 -11.21 -4.36 -5.23
C PHE A 31 -9.80 -4.84 -5.58
N THR A 32 -9.55 -4.99 -6.87
CA THR A 32 -8.26 -5.41 -7.41
C THR A 32 -7.75 -4.39 -8.42
N ILE A 33 -6.52 -3.92 -8.22
CA ILE A 33 -5.79 -3.08 -9.17
C ILE A 33 -4.85 -3.97 -9.98
N TYR A 34 -4.85 -3.79 -11.30
CA TYR A 34 -4.01 -4.52 -12.24
C TYR A 34 -3.08 -3.56 -12.97
N PHE A 35 -1.80 -3.87 -12.97
CA PHE A 35 -0.75 -3.13 -13.64
C PHE A 35 -0.27 -3.96 -14.83
N HIS A 36 -0.55 -3.47 -16.04
CA HIS A 36 -0.25 -4.17 -17.29
C HIS A 36 1.10 -3.73 -17.83
N PHE A 37 2.04 -4.65 -17.95
CA PHE A 37 3.38 -4.38 -18.45
C PHE A 37 3.59 -4.96 -19.85
N SER A 38 4.20 -4.15 -20.71
CA SER A 38 4.79 -4.65 -21.96
C SER A 38 5.95 -5.61 -21.65
N PRO A 39 6.29 -6.53 -22.59
CA PRO A 39 7.47 -7.37 -22.45
C PRO A 39 8.71 -6.53 -22.15
N ASN A 40 9.44 -6.89 -21.09
CA ASN A 40 10.55 -6.10 -20.56
C ASN A 40 11.68 -7.01 -20.04
N GLU A 41 12.84 -6.43 -19.76
CA GLU A 41 14.02 -7.18 -19.32
C GLU A 41 14.06 -7.45 -17.80
N TYR A 42 13.11 -6.92 -17.03
CA TYR A 42 13.16 -6.93 -15.56
C TYR A 42 12.43 -8.13 -14.95
N PHE A 43 11.24 -8.47 -15.45
CA PHE A 43 10.44 -9.60 -14.99
C PHE A 43 9.58 -10.18 -16.12
N THR A 44 9.05 -11.39 -15.93
CA THR A 44 8.22 -12.09 -16.92
C THR A 44 6.72 -11.84 -16.79
N ASN A 45 6.26 -11.27 -15.67
CA ASN A 45 4.84 -10.96 -15.47
C ASN A 45 4.34 -9.97 -16.54
N ALA A 46 3.26 -10.32 -17.24
CA ALA A 46 2.55 -9.38 -18.10
C ALA A 46 1.59 -8.48 -17.30
N VAL A 47 1.09 -8.98 -16.17
CA VAL A 47 0.20 -8.25 -15.27
C VAL A 47 0.64 -8.52 -13.84
N LEU A 48 0.81 -7.46 -13.06
CA LEU A 48 0.93 -7.52 -11.60
C LEU A 48 -0.37 -7.04 -10.99
N LYS A 49 -0.82 -7.66 -9.90
CA LYS A 49 -2.09 -7.28 -9.25
C LYS A 49 -1.89 -6.98 -7.77
N LYS A 50 -2.74 -6.08 -7.26
CA LYS A 50 -2.89 -5.80 -5.84
C LYS A 50 -4.36 -5.86 -5.48
N GLN A 51 -4.72 -6.73 -4.55
CA GLN A 51 -6.09 -7.01 -4.15
C GLN A 51 -6.33 -6.62 -2.70
N TYR A 52 -7.38 -5.84 -2.47
CA TYR A 52 -7.84 -5.45 -1.14
C TYR A 52 -9.15 -6.14 -0.82
N PHE A 53 -9.23 -6.76 0.35
CA PHE A 53 -10.44 -7.33 0.91
C PHE A 53 -10.96 -6.39 1.99
N LEU A 54 -12.26 -6.11 1.94
CA LEU A 54 -12.92 -5.16 2.82
C LEU A 54 -13.93 -5.89 3.71
N GLU A 55 -13.93 -5.54 4.98
CA GLU A 55 -15.06 -5.82 5.87
C GLU A 55 -16.00 -4.61 5.80
N ILE A 56 -17.27 -4.88 5.50
CA ILE A 56 -18.28 -3.83 5.32
C ILE A 56 -19.43 -3.95 6.33
N LYS A 57 -19.38 -4.98 7.18
CA LYS A 57 -20.36 -5.18 8.24
C LYS A 57 -19.78 -4.65 9.55
N PRO A 58 -20.62 -4.06 10.41
CA PRO A 58 -20.23 -3.76 11.77
C PRO A 58 -19.79 -5.04 12.50
N ASP A 59 -18.80 -4.90 13.38
CA ASP A 59 -18.47 -5.95 14.32
C ASP A 59 -19.68 -6.18 15.26
N ALA A 60 -20.02 -7.44 15.50
CA ALA A 60 -21.09 -7.78 16.43
C ALA A 60 -20.69 -7.49 17.90
N GLU A 61 -19.39 -7.49 18.21
CA GLU A 61 -18.86 -7.21 19.54
C GLU A 61 -18.67 -5.70 19.79
N ASP A 62 -18.43 -4.91 18.74
CA ASP A 62 -18.42 -3.44 18.77
C ASP A 62 -19.17 -2.83 17.57
N PRO A 63 -20.52 -2.79 17.59
CA PRO A 63 -21.31 -2.27 16.47
C PRO A 63 -21.16 -0.77 16.24
N PHE A 64 -20.73 -0.02 17.26
CA PHE A 64 -20.60 1.44 17.19
C PHE A 64 -19.22 1.88 16.68
N GLY A 65 -18.22 1.01 16.70
CA GLY A 65 -16.91 1.26 16.10
C GLY A 65 -16.88 1.20 14.56
N PHE A 66 -18.02 0.95 13.90
CA PHE A 66 -18.09 0.88 12.44
C PHE A 66 -18.17 2.27 11.80
N ASP A 67 -17.06 2.69 11.20
CA ASP A 67 -16.93 3.95 10.45
C ASP A 67 -16.86 3.74 8.93
N GLY A 68 -17.45 2.63 8.44
CA GLY A 68 -17.44 2.26 7.02
C GLY A 68 -16.49 1.12 6.67
N PRO A 69 -16.26 0.86 5.37
CA PRO A 69 -15.47 -0.28 4.92
C PRO A 69 -14.03 -0.25 5.44
N SER A 70 -13.63 -1.29 6.16
CA SER A 70 -12.26 -1.44 6.67
C SER A 70 -11.47 -2.48 5.88
N VAL A 71 -10.19 -2.23 5.64
CA VAL A 71 -9.31 -3.20 4.97
C VAL A 71 -8.94 -4.32 5.95
N VAL A 72 -9.23 -5.56 5.57
CA VAL A 72 -8.87 -6.75 6.38
C VAL A 72 -7.71 -7.53 5.81
N ARG A 73 -7.44 -7.37 4.51
CA ARG A 73 -6.32 -8.06 3.84
C ARG A 73 -5.89 -7.33 2.60
N ALA A 74 -4.58 -7.17 2.43
CA ALA A 74 -3.96 -6.67 1.21
C ALA A 74 -3.06 -7.76 0.59
N VAL A 75 -3.51 -8.33 -0.53
CA VAL A 75 -2.82 -9.41 -1.24
C VAL A 75 -2.13 -8.83 -2.47
N GLY A 76 -0.80 -8.86 -2.46
CA GLY A 76 0.01 -8.47 -3.60
C GLY A 76 0.21 -9.60 -4.60
N ASP A 77 1.27 -9.52 -5.39
CA ASP A 77 1.61 -10.50 -6.41
C ASP A 77 3.12 -10.80 -6.44
N THR A 78 3.46 -12.04 -6.76
CA THR A 78 4.86 -12.44 -6.84
C THR A 78 5.46 -11.99 -8.16
N ILE A 79 6.39 -11.04 -8.08
CA ILE A 79 7.15 -10.59 -9.23
C ILE A 79 8.22 -11.62 -9.60
N GLN A 80 8.12 -12.15 -10.81
CA GLN A 80 9.03 -13.12 -11.40
C GLN A 80 10.23 -12.38 -12.03
N TRP A 81 11.06 -11.82 -11.15
CA TRP A 81 12.28 -11.10 -11.54
C TRP A 81 13.22 -11.97 -12.35
N ASN A 82 13.72 -11.41 -13.45
CA ASN A 82 14.82 -11.98 -14.22
C ASN A 82 16.12 -11.94 -13.41
N GLU A 83 17.10 -12.76 -13.79
CA GLU A 83 18.36 -12.90 -13.08
C GLU A 83 19.09 -11.54 -12.92
N GLY A 84 19.39 -11.17 -11.68
CA GLY A 84 20.10 -9.92 -11.36
C GLY A 84 19.27 -8.64 -11.52
N LYS A 85 17.96 -8.74 -11.80
CA LYS A 85 17.08 -7.59 -12.03
C LYS A 85 16.17 -7.25 -10.85
N ASN A 86 16.20 -8.05 -9.78
CA ASN A 86 15.43 -7.77 -8.57
C ASN A 86 15.98 -6.54 -7.85
N ILE A 87 15.28 -5.42 -8.02
CA ILE A 87 15.61 -4.12 -7.41
C ILE A 87 15.08 -3.97 -5.98
N THR A 88 14.11 -4.79 -5.56
CA THR A 88 13.55 -4.77 -4.20
C THR A 88 14.49 -5.39 -3.15
N LYS A 89 15.63 -5.92 -3.60
CA LYS A 89 16.62 -6.62 -2.76
C LYS A 89 18.02 -6.06 -3.00
N LYS A 90 18.64 -5.57 -1.93
CA LYS A 90 20.03 -5.10 -1.94
C LYS A 90 20.96 -6.10 -1.27
N VAL A 91 22.07 -6.40 -1.92
CA VAL A 91 23.09 -7.31 -1.40
C VAL A 91 24.13 -6.54 -0.60
N VAL A 92 24.19 -6.76 0.71
CA VAL A 92 25.12 -6.08 1.62
C VAL A 92 26.17 -7.06 2.13
N LYS A 93 27.45 -6.73 1.96
CA LYS A 93 28.58 -7.49 2.51
C LYS A 93 28.85 -7.04 3.94
N LYS A 94 28.54 -7.87 4.93
CA LYS A 94 28.83 -7.62 6.34
C LYS A 94 30.08 -8.37 6.77
N LYS A 95 31.05 -7.68 7.36
CA LYS A 95 32.26 -8.30 7.90
C LYS A 95 31.95 -8.94 9.26
N LEU A 96 32.23 -10.24 9.41
CA LEU A 96 32.04 -10.96 10.67
C LEU A 96 33.07 -10.49 11.70
N LYS A 97 32.58 -9.96 12.84
CA LYS A 97 33.42 -9.40 13.92
C LYS A 97 33.78 -10.42 15.02
N LYS A 98 33.10 -11.57 15.11
CA LYS A 98 33.30 -12.59 16.17
C LYS A 98 33.15 -14.01 15.62
N GLY A 99 33.82 -14.99 16.25
CA GLY A 99 33.78 -16.42 15.92
C GLY A 99 34.96 -16.94 15.10
N ALA A 100 35.00 -18.27 14.82
CA ALA A 100 36.08 -18.94 14.08
C ALA A 100 36.29 -18.40 12.64
N ASN A 101 35.32 -17.66 12.10
CA ASN A 101 35.35 -17.03 10.79
C ASN A 101 35.47 -15.48 10.87
N ALA A 102 35.94 -14.93 11.99
CA ALA A 102 36.15 -13.50 12.15
C ALA A 102 37.07 -12.95 11.03
N GLY A 103 36.62 -11.88 10.36
CA GLY A 103 37.32 -11.28 9.22
C GLY A 103 36.77 -11.68 7.84
N LYS A 104 36.00 -12.76 7.71
CA LYS A 104 35.31 -13.11 6.45
C LYS A 104 34.09 -12.21 6.22
N PHE A 105 33.77 -11.97 4.95
CA PHE A 105 32.56 -11.25 4.53
C PHE A 105 31.42 -12.25 4.37
N ILE A 106 30.29 -11.97 5.01
CA ILE A 106 29.02 -12.66 4.76
C ILE A 106 28.15 -11.75 3.90
N THR A 107 27.52 -12.35 2.90
CA THR A 107 26.59 -11.66 2.02
C THR A 107 25.20 -11.78 2.62
N LYS A 108 24.59 -10.66 3.03
CA LYS A 108 23.20 -10.60 3.50
C LYS A 108 22.39 -9.82 2.47
N THR A 109 21.28 -10.39 2.03
CA THR A 109 20.28 -9.68 1.23
C THR A 109 19.34 -8.94 2.18
N VAL A 110 19.15 -7.65 1.96
CA VAL A 110 18.21 -6.79 2.71
C VAL A 110 17.16 -6.23 1.76
N LYS A 111 15.97 -5.93 2.27
CA LYS A 111 14.93 -5.23 1.51
C LYS A 111 15.45 -3.83 1.13
N ALA A 112 15.19 -3.43 -0.10
CA ALA A 112 15.50 -2.10 -0.61
C ALA A 112 14.19 -1.36 -0.87
N ASP A 113 14.21 -0.05 -0.67
CA ASP A 113 13.06 0.80 -0.97
C ASP A 113 12.85 0.82 -2.49
N SER A 114 11.62 0.57 -2.89
CA SER A 114 11.19 0.45 -4.28
C SER A 114 9.66 0.46 -4.31
N PHE A 115 9.09 1.11 -5.32
CA PHE A 115 7.66 1.07 -5.61
C PHE A 115 7.13 -0.38 -5.69
N PHE A 116 7.93 -1.32 -6.20
CA PHE A 116 7.52 -2.70 -6.39
C PHE A 116 7.31 -3.48 -5.08
N ASN A 117 7.69 -2.92 -3.93
CA ASN A 117 7.28 -3.44 -2.63
C ASN A 117 5.76 -3.31 -2.41
N PHE A 118 5.05 -2.46 -3.17
CA PHE A 118 3.59 -2.40 -3.21
C PHE A 118 2.94 -3.73 -3.59
N PHE A 119 3.65 -4.62 -4.29
CA PHE A 119 3.16 -5.96 -4.63
C PHE A 119 3.49 -7.01 -3.57
N ASP A 120 4.08 -6.64 -2.44
CA ASP A 120 4.21 -7.57 -1.31
C ASP A 120 2.84 -7.79 -0.67
N THR A 121 2.59 -9.02 -0.22
CA THR A 121 1.37 -9.33 0.55
C THR A 121 1.55 -8.87 1.99
N ILE A 122 0.60 -8.08 2.48
CA ILE A 122 0.52 -7.68 3.88
C ILE A 122 -0.49 -8.63 4.54
N VAL A 123 0.03 -9.51 5.38
CA VAL A 123 -0.79 -10.47 6.12
C VAL A 123 -1.01 -9.87 7.51
N PRO A 124 -2.27 -9.71 7.98
CA PRO A 124 -2.49 -9.35 9.36
C PRO A 124 -1.89 -10.43 10.27
N PRO A 125 -1.35 -10.08 11.44
CA PRO A 125 -0.78 -11.06 12.36
C PRO A 125 -1.84 -12.11 12.69
N THR A 126 -1.60 -13.35 12.29
CA THR A 126 -2.44 -14.49 12.71
C THR A 126 -2.05 -14.88 14.14
N GLU A 127 -2.98 -15.38 14.94
CA GLU A 127 -2.77 -15.79 16.34
C GLU A 127 -1.54 -16.70 16.58
N ASP A 128 -1.08 -17.45 15.57
CA ASP A 128 0.11 -18.31 15.62
C ASP A 128 1.46 -17.56 15.55
N HIS A 129 1.45 -16.24 15.31
CA HIS A 129 2.62 -15.38 15.18
C HIS A 129 2.64 -14.21 16.18
N LYS A 130 2.02 -14.37 17.36
CA LYS A 130 2.15 -13.45 18.50
C LYS A 130 3.58 -13.48 19.08
N ASN A 131 4.53 -12.86 18.39
CA ASN A 131 5.78 -12.45 18.99
C ASN A 131 5.79 -10.92 19.08
N GLU A 132 5.62 -10.44 20.31
CA GLU A 132 5.87 -9.07 20.76
C GLU A 132 4.88 -8.02 20.22
N ASP A 133 4.16 -7.38 21.13
CA ASP A 133 3.12 -6.34 20.92
C ASP A 133 3.59 -5.13 20.03
N ASP A 134 4.88 -5.04 19.69
CA ASP A 134 5.45 -4.03 18.79
C ASP A 134 5.33 -4.39 17.29
N GLU A 135 5.22 -5.68 16.90
CA GLU A 135 5.10 -6.07 15.48
C GLU A 135 3.66 -5.98 14.93
N GLU A 136 2.65 -5.99 15.82
CA GLU A 136 1.23 -5.96 15.44
C GLU A 136 0.79 -4.55 15.01
N ASP A 137 1.14 -3.51 15.79
CA ASP A 137 0.78 -2.11 15.50
C ASP A 137 1.40 -1.62 14.18
N ASP A 138 2.69 -1.89 13.97
CA ASP A 138 3.42 -1.59 12.73
C ASP A 138 2.77 -2.23 11.48
N SER A 139 2.16 -3.42 11.63
CA SER A 139 1.53 -4.13 10.51
C SER A 139 0.16 -3.55 10.11
N HIS A 140 -0.60 -3.07 11.09
CA HIS A 140 -1.89 -2.41 10.87
C HIS A 140 -1.69 -1.03 10.24
N GLU A 141 -0.73 -0.24 10.73
CA GLU A 141 -0.38 1.06 10.15
C GLU A 141 0.10 0.89 8.69
N LEU A 142 0.97 -0.09 8.43
CA LEU A 142 1.44 -0.39 7.09
C LEU A 142 0.29 -0.79 6.15
N MET A 143 -0.67 -1.59 6.63
CA MET A 143 -1.83 -1.99 5.82
C MET A 143 -2.73 -0.80 5.50
N ARG A 144 -2.94 0.12 6.46
CA ARG A 144 -3.73 1.33 6.26
C ARG A 144 -3.07 2.26 5.23
N ALA A 145 -1.79 2.57 5.41
CA ALA A 145 -1.04 3.39 4.46
C ALA A 145 -1.05 2.78 3.04
N ASP A 146 -0.85 1.46 2.95
CA ASP A 146 -0.91 0.73 1.68
C ASP A 146 -2.31 0.78 1.03
N PHE A 147 -3.36 0.71 1.85
CA PHE A 147 -4.75 0.82 1.40
C PHE A 147 -5.09 2.22 0.87
N GLU A 148 -4.64 3.27 1.55
CA GLU A 148 -4.82 4.67 1.13
C GLU A 148 -4.24 4.90 -0.28
N ILE A 149 -3.05 4.34 -0.55
CA ILE A 149 -2.45 4.36 -1.89
C ILE A 149 -3.35 3.63 -2.89
N GLY A 150 -3.88 2.47 -2.51
CA GLY A 150 -4.84 1.72 -3.33
C GLY A 150 -6.10 2.51 -3.67
N GLN A 151 -6.65 3.26 -2.72
CA GLN A 151 -7.81 4.14 -2.91
C GLN A 151 -7.47 5.31 -3.84
N VAL A 152 -6.35 6.00 -3.64
CA VAL A 152 -5.90 7.09 -4.52
C VAL A 152 -5.74 6.59 -5.96
N LEU A 153 -5.18 5.40 -6.15
CA LEU A 153 -5.08 4.79 -7.48
C LEU A 153 -6.47 4.54 -8.09
N ARG A 154 -7.38 3.91 -7.35
CA ARG A 154 -8.73 3.54 -7.81
C ARG A 154 -9.62 4.74 -8.11
N ASP A 155 -9.66 5.71 -7.19
CA ASP A 155 -10.68 6.76 -7.16
C ASP A 155 -10.19 8.05 -7.85
N ASN A 156 -8.88 8.28 -7.89
CA ASN A 156 -8.30 9.52 -8.40
C ASN A 156 -7.48 9.28 -9.67
N ILE A 157 -6.43 8.46 -9.59
CA ILE A 157 -5.46 8.31 -10.69
C ILE A 157 -6.08 7.61 -11.90
N ILE A 158 -6.68 6.43 -11.72
CA ILE A 158 -7.25 5.65 -12.84
C ILE A 158 -8.34 6.44 -13.60
N PRO A 159 -9.34 7.06 -12.95
CA PRO A 159 -10.41 7.77 -13.66
C PRO A 159 -9.95 9.06 -14.36
N ARG A 160 -8.84 9.66 -13.90
CA ARG A 160 -8.36 10.98 -14.34
C ARG A 160 -6.91 10.96 -14.82
N ALA A 161 -6.42 9.81 -15.30
CA ALA A 161 -5.01 9.57 -15.60
C ALA A 161 -4.39 10.63 -16.54
N VAL A 162 -5.16 11.11 -17.52
CA VAL A 162 -4.72 12.16 -18.45
C VAL A 162 -4.41 13.47 -17.73
N LEU A 163 -5.22 13.87 -16.75
CA LEU A 163 -4.99 15.11 -16.00
C LEU A 163 -3.69 15.04 -15.19
N PHE A 164 -3.45 13.90 -14.51
CA PHE A 164 -2.18 13.64 -13.82
C PHE A 164 -0.98 13.62 -14.77
N TYR A 165 -1.14 13.01 -15.95
CA TYR A 165 -0.09 12.99 -16.97
C TYR A 165 0.26 14.39 -17.48
N THR A 166 -0.76 15.25 -17.69
CA THR A 166 -0.56 16.63 -18.15
C THR A 166 -0.13 17.60 -17.05
N GLY A 167 -0.25 17.21 -15.78
CA GLY A 167 -0.04 18.10 -14.62
C GLY A 167 -1.18 19.10 -14.38
N GLU A 168 -2.34 18.91 -15.03
CA GLU A 168 -3.55 19.73 -14.85
C GLU A 168 -4.45 19.24 -13.70
N ALA A 169 -4.05 18.15 -13.06
CA ALA A 169 -4.67 17.65 -11.84
C ALA A 169 -4.45 18.65 -10.69
N ASP A 170 -5.30 19.67 -10.62
CA ASP A 170 -5.40 20.60 -9.49
C ASP A 170 -6.49 20.09 -8.54
N PHE A 171 -6.07 19.20 -7.65
CA PHE A 171 -6.85 18.87 -6.47
C PHE A 171 -6.22 19.69 -5.36
N GLY A 172 -6.90 20.74 -4.90
CA GLY A 172 -6.42 21.56 -3.77
C GLY A 172 -6.02 20.70 -2.58
N ASP A 173 -5.36 21.32 -1.58
CA ASP A 173 -4.85 20.62 -0.39
C ASP A 173 -5.90 19.69 0.28
N ASP A 174 -7.19 19.96 0.09
CA ASP A 174 -8.34 19.19 0.60
C ASP A 174 -8.49 17.73 0.09
N MET A 175 -7.75 17.27 -0.94
CA MET A 175 -7.90 15.89 -1.45
C MET A 175 -6.95 14.89 -0.80
N PHE A 176 -5.83 15.38 -0.24
CA PHE A 176 -4.91 14.55 0.53
C PHE A 176 -5.28 14.48 2.01
N ASP A 177 -6.28 15.26 2.41
CA ASP A 177 -6.90 15.26 3.73
C ASP A 177 -8.18 14.41 3.74
N LEU A 178 -8.06 13.14 3.34
CA LEU A 178 -9.09 12.13 3.63
C LEU A 178 -8.86 11.53 5.03
N GLY A 179 -8.42 12.35 5.99
CA GLY A 179 -7.86 11.90 7.26
C GLY A 179 -8.00 12.84 8.47
N GLU A 180 -8.31 14.14 8.33
CA GLU A 180 -8.60 15.01 9.48
C GLU A 180 -10.07 15.44 9.53
N ASP A 181 -10.77 14.88 10.53
CA ASP A 181 -11.85 15.46 11.32
C ASP A 181 -12.76 16.50 10.66
N ALA A 182 -13.93 16.05 10.20
CA ALA A 182 -15.14 16.88 10.21
C ALA A 182 -15.91 16.65 11.52
N ASP A 183 -15.26 16.96 12.64
CA ASP A 183 -15.92 17.13 13.94
C ASP A 183 -16.53 18.55 13.97
N ASP A 184 -17.60 18.73 13.18
CA ASP A 184 -18.49 19.90 13.28
C ASP A 184 -19.61 19.52 14.27
N GLU A 185 -19.24 19.35 15.55
CA GLU A 185 -20.22 19.42 16.64
C GLU A 185 -20.69 20.87 16.72
N GLU A 186 -21.78 21.17 15.99
CA GLU A 186 -22.56 22.39 16.21
C GLU A 186 -23.00 22.41 17.69
N GLU A 187 -22.30 23.19 18.52
CA GLU A 187 -22.77 23.59 19.84
C GLU A 187 -24.08 24.38 19.66
N GLU A 188 -25.23 23.71 19.84
CA GLU A 188 -26.50 24.40 20.01
C GLU A 188 -26.45 25.20 21.32
N GLU A 189 -26.23 26.51 21.21
CA GLU A 189 -26.53 27.47 22.27
C GLU A 189 -28.04 27.44 22.55
N ASP A 190 -28.41 26.74 23.62
CA ASP A 190 -29.77 26.71 24.17
C ASP A 190 -30.08 28.07 24.82
N ASP A 191 -30.58 29.00 24.00
CA ASP A 191 -31.23 30.24 24.45
C ASP A 191 -32.61 29.90 25.06
N GLU A 192 -32.64 29.51 26.34
CA GLU A 192 -33.88 29.55 27.14
C GLU A 192 -34.14 30.99 27.63
N ASP A 193 -34.91 31.73 26.82
CA ASP A 193 -35.54 33.02 27.16
C ASP A 193 -36.90 32.78 27.87
N ASP A 194 -37.05 33.39 29.06
CA ASP A 194 -38.26 33.88 29.75
C ASP A 194 -39.63 33.14 29.60
N GLU A 195 -40.06 32.44 30.67
CA GLU A 195 -41.35 32.70 31.41
C GLU A 195 -41.42 32.05 32.81
#